data_AF-A0AAU1BZY6-F1
#
_entry.id   AF-A0AAU1BZY6-F1
#
_cell.length_a   1.000
_cell.length_b   1.000
_cell.length_c   1.000
_cell.angle_alpha   90.00
_cell.angle_beta   90.00
_cell.angle_gamma   90.00
#
_symmetry.space_group_name_H-M   'P 1'
#
loop_
_entity.id
_entity.type
_entity.pdbx_description
1 polymer ?
#
loop_
_entity_poly.entity_id
_entity_poly.type
_entity_poly.pdbx_seq_one_letter_code
_entity_poly.pdbx_strand_id
1 'polypeptide(L)'
;MRHASKRSAARWAVLLATLSAVASTAAALPARGPQPSVAAVDDCARGGVDVTASNGGDAPFTFQLAGVSAAVAPGRSRTILVPVADRQSYRFTVLGPDGFRQDVSGVLNCATASPSPSPAPSPSPATGADRAAGAVPVTVTPREAAADGRRLAIAGVTDLDSLITGTVLVLLGAMLFVVRRLRL
;
A
#
# COMPACT_ATOMS: atom_id res chain seq x y z
N MET A 1 95.82 37.14 29.38
CA MET A 1 94.44 37.03 28.87
C MET A 1 94.28 35.63 28.28
N ARG A 2 93.57 34.71 28.97
CA ARG A 2 93.32 33.35 28.46
C ARG A 2 91.83 33.26 28.10
N HIS A 3 91.54 33.00 26.82
CA HIS A 3 90.18 32.87 26.32
C HIS A 3 89.55 31.57 26.82
N ALA A 4 88.42 31.70 27.52
CA ALA A 4 87.57 30.60 27.94
C ALA A 4 86.68 30.15 26.75
N SER A 5 86.93 28.95 26.23
CA SER A 5 86.08 28.31 25.23
C SER A 5 84.80 27.80 25.91
N LYS A 6 83.69 28.54 25.77
CA LYS A 6 82.35 28.08 26.15
C LYS A 6 81.90 27.01 25.16
N ARG A 7 81.92 25.75 25.60
CA ARG A 7 81.30 24.64 24.85
C ARG A 7 79.79 24.69 25.07
N SER A 8 79.07 25.25 24.11
CA SER A 8 77.61 25.24 24.07
C SER A 8 77.13 23.81 23.82
N ALA A 9 76.54 23.19 24.84
CA ALA A 9 75.90 21.88 24.74
C ALA A 9 74.58 22.01 23.97
N ALA A 10 74.56 21.58 22.71
CA ALA A 10 73.33 21.42 21.95
C ALA A 10 72.58 20.20 22.48
N ARG A 11 71.53 20.44 23.27
CA ARG A 11 70.56 19.43 23.68
C ARG A 11 69.65 19.11 22.49
N TRP A 12 69.87 17.97 21.85
CA TRP A 12 68.95 17.41 20.86
C TRP A 12 67.76 16.78 21.60
N ALA A 13 66.62 17.46 21.60
CA ALA A 13 65.37 16.88 22.07
C ALA A 13 64.74 16.08 20.93
N VAL A 14 64.74 14.75 21.05
CA VAL A 14 64.01 13.85 20.14
C VAL A 14 62.56 13.79 20.62
N LEU A 15 61.63 14.40 19.87
CA LEU A 15 60.20 14.22 20.09
C LEU A 15 59.78 12.87 19.49
N LEU A 16 59.45 11.89 20.32
CA LEU A 16 58.75 10.68 19.88
C LEU A 16 57.27 11.01 19.69
N ALA A 17 56.82 11.15 18.44
CA ALA A 17 55.40 11.23 18.12
C ALA A 17 54.80 9.82 18.06
N THR A 18 53.91 9.48 19.00
CA THR A 18 53.16 8.22 18.96
C THR A 18 51.92 8.40 18.08
N LEU A 19 51.93 7.84 16.86
CA LEU A 19 50.72 7.74 16.04
C LEU A 19 49.93 6.48 16.46
N SER A 20 48.78 6.68 17.09
CA SER A 20 47.82 5.60 17.33
C SER A 20 46.86 5.52 16.15
N ALA A 21 47.01 4.49 15.31
CA ALA A 21 46.06 4.18 14.25
C ALA A 21 44.93 3.30 14.83
N VAL A 22 43.73 3.85 14.92
CA VAL A 22 42.53 3.07 15.28
C VAL A 22 41.99 2.47 13.99
N ALA A 23 42.09 1.15 13.85
CA ALA A 23 41.48 0.41 12.76
C ALA A 23 40.02 0.09 13.13
N SER A 24 39.07 0.76 12.48
CA SER A 24 37.64 0.43 12.62
C SER A 24 37.30 -0.72 11.67
N THR A 25 37.16 -1.93 12.19
CA THR A 25 36.60 -3.06 11.42
C THR A 25 35.08 -2.96 11.42
N ALA A 26 34.49 -2.55 10.30
CA ALA A 26 33.05 -2.67 10.10
C ALA A 26 32.71 -4.14 9.79
N ALA A 27 31.89 -4.77 10.64
CA ALA A 27 31.35 -6.09 10.34
C ALA A 27 30.35 -6.00 9.19
N ALA A 28 30.51 -6.83 8.16
CA ALA A 28 29.55 -6.93 7.07
C ALA A 28 28.27 -7.62 7.55
N LEU A 29 27.11 -7.11 7.13
CA LEU A 29 25.82 -7.76 7.36
C LEU A 29 25.73 -9.07 6.56
N PRO A 30 25.02 -10.09 7.08
CA PRO A 30 24.77 -11.32 6.32
C PRO A 30 23.94 -11.02 5.07
N ALA A 31 24.29 -11.67 3.96
CA ALA A 31 23.55 -11.56 2.70
C ALA A 31 22.15 -12.18 2.84
N ARG A 32 21.12 -11.50 2.32
CA ARG A 32 19.73 -11.96 2.34
C ARG A 32 19.35 -12.78 1.13
N GLY A 33 20.06 -12.61 0.01
CA GLY A 33 19.71 -13.21 -1.26
C GLY A 33 18.53 -12.50 -1.94
N PRO A 34 18.02 -13.05 -3.06
CA PRO A 34 16.85 -12.51 -3.73
C PRO A 34 15.59 -12.73 -2.89
N GLN A 35 14.68 -11.76 -2.90
CA GLN A 35 13.38 -11.88 -2.22
C GLN A 35 12.26 -11.58 -3.22
N PRO A 36 11.86 -12.59 -4.03
CA PRO A 36 10.90 -12.42 -5.10
C PRO A 36 9.47 -12.21 -4.57
N SER A 37 8.71 -11.35 -5.26
CA SER A 37 7.27 -11.18 -5.07
C SER A 37 6.61 -10.93 -6.42
N VAL A 38 5.37 -11.40 -6.59
CA VAL A 38 4.63 -11.32 -7.86
C VAL A 38 3.25 -10.72 -7.62
N ALA A 39 2.85 -9.81 -8.51
CA ALA A 39 1.51 -9.27 -8.60
C ALA A 39 1.01 -9.36 -10.05
N ALA A 40 -0.31 -9.48 -10.23
CA ALA A 40 -0.97 -9.37 -11.53
C ALA A 40 -2.05 -8.29 -11.45
N VAL A 41 -2.08 -7.42 -12.46
CA VAL A 41 -3.07 -6.35 -12.58
C VAL A 41 -3.64 -6.39 -13.99
N ASP A 42 -4.95 -6.30 -14.09
CA ASP A 42 -5.64 -6.23 -15.38
C ASP A 42 -5.27 -4.91 -16.10
N ASP A 43 -4.76 -5.00 -17.32
CA ASP A 43 -4.51 -3.86 -18.21
C ASP A 43 -5.43 -3.96 -19.43
N CYS A 44 -6.63 -3.42 -19.26
CA CYS A 44 -7.65 -3.40 -20.28
C CYS A 44 -7.31 -2.49 -21.48
N ALA A 45 -6.46 -1.49 -21.27
CA ALA A 45 -6.05 -0.60 -22.36
C ALA A 45 -5.09 -1.32 -23.33
N ARG A 46 -4.24 -2.21 -22.80
CA ARG A 46 -3.30 -3.01 -23.60
C ARG A 46 -3.79 -4.43 -23.90
N GLY A 47 -4.97 -4.81 -23.44
CA GLY A 47 -5.59 -6.10 -23.75
C GLY A 47 -4.89 -7.29 -23.10
N GLY A 48 -4.65 -7.23 -21.80
CA GLY A 48 -4.04 -8.32 -21.08
C GLY A 48 -3.88 -8.09 -19.59
N VAL A 49 -2.95 -8.83 -19.00
CA VAL A 49 -2.63 -8.78 -17.57
C VAL A 49 -1.17 -8.38 -17.43
N ASP A 50 -0.91 -7.29 -16.73
CA ASP A 50 0.42 -6.87 -16.30
C ASP A 50 0.86 -7.73 -15.13
N VAL A 51 1.81 -8.64 -15.38
CA VAL A 51 2.43 -9.44 -14.33
C VAL A 51 3.74 -8.78 -13.93
N THR A 52 3.82 -8.36 -12.67
CA THR A 52 4.98 -7.67 -12.11
C THR A 52 5.71 -8.57 -11.14
N ALA A 53 6.98 -8.85 -11.43
CA ALA A 53 7.91 -9.48 -10.49
C ALA A 53 8.77 -8.39 -9.82
N SER A 54 8.89 -8.42 -8.50
CA SER A 54 9.70 -7.49 -7.71
C SER A 54 10.72 -8.24 -6.85
N ASN A 55 11.83 -7.57 -6.54
CA ASN A 55 12.93 -8.09 -5.73
C ASN A 55 13.15 -7.21 -4.50
N GLY A 56 12.70 -7.65 -3.33
CA GLY A 56 12.98 -6.98 -2.05
C GLY A 56 14.36 -7.30 -1.46
N GLY A 57 15.10 -8.22 -2.09
CA GLY A 57 16.37 -8.74 -1.60
C GLY A 57 17.58 -7.92 -2.04
N ASP A 58 18.77 -8.46 -1.75
CA ASP A 58 20.06 -7.83 -2.03
C ASP A 58 20.88 -8.50 -3.15
N ALA A 59 20.36 -9.59 -3.73
CA ALA A 59 20.93 -10.26 -4.89
C ALA A 59 19.94 -10.26 -6.08
N PRO A 60 20.41 -10.17 -7.34
CA PRO A 60 19.53 -10.23 -8.50
C PRO A 60 18.90 -11.63 -8.65
N PHE A 61 17.72 -11.70 -9.29
CA PHE A 61 17.17 -12.97 -9.75
C PHE A 61 16.65 -12.90 -11.17
N THR A 62 16.56 -14.06 -11.82
CA THR A 62 15.89 -14.22 -13.12
C THR A 62 14.60 -14.97 -12.91
N PHE A 63 13.50 -14.47 -13.47
CA PHE A 63 12.24 -15.19 -13.53
C PHE A 63 11.86 -15.56 -14.95
N GLN A 64 10.97 -16.54 -15.07
CA GLN A 64 10.33 -16.91 -16.32
C GLN A 64 8.82 -16.78 -16.19
N LEU A 65 8.20 -16.20 -17.21
CA LEU A 65 6.76 -16.05 -17.34
C LEU A 65 6.36 -16.19 -18.82
N ALA A 66 5.40 -17.06 -19.12
CA ALA A 66 4.91 -17.30 -20.48
C ALA A 66 6.05 -17.56 -21.50
N GLY A 67 7.10 -18.26 -21.07
CA GLY A 67 8.30 -18.55 -21.88
C GLY A 67 9.31 -17.40 -22.00
N VAL A 68 9.01 -16.22 -21.47
CA VAL A 68 9.92 -15.06 -21.45
C VAL A 68 10.71 -15.05 -20.15
N SER A 69 12.03 -14.94 -20.25
CA SER A 69 12.92 -14.79 -19.10
C SER A 69 13.37 -13.33 -18.91
N ALA A 70 13.36 -12.85 -17.67
CA ALA A 70 13.80 -11.49 -17.34
C ALA A 70 14.51 -11.43 -15.99
N ALA A 71 15.55 -10.60 -15.92
CA ALA A 71 16.31 -10.36 -14.70
C ALA A 71 15.79 -9.14 -13.93
N VAL A 72 15.69 -9.27 -12.61
CA VAL A 72 15.27 -8.25 -11.65
C VAL A 72 16.42 -7.97 -10.69
N ALA A 73 16.97 -6.76 -10.78
CA ALA A 73 17.99 -6.29 -9.87
C ALA A 73 17.45 -6.11 -8.43
N PRO A 74 18.33 -6.08 -7.40
CA PRO A 74 17.93 -5.77 -6.02
C PRO A 74 17.12 -4.47 -5.91
N GLY A 75 16.03 -4.51 -5.14
CA GLY A 75 15.14 -3.38 -4.93
C GLY A 75 14.38 -2.90 -6.17
N ARG A 76 14.35 -3.68 -7.26
CA ARG A 76 13.68 -3.33 -8.52
C ARG A 76 12.50 -4.24 -8.82
N SER A 77 11.75 -3.87 -9.85
CA SER A 77 10.68 -4.67 -10.43
C SER A 77 10.78 -4.72 -11.95
N ARG A 78 10.13 -5.72 -12.53
CA ARG A 78 9.91 -5.89 -13.98
C ARG A 78 8.48 -6.30 -14.21
N THR A 79 7.86 -5.69 -15.21
CA THR A 79 6.49 -5.96 -15.61
C THR A 79 6.49 -6.53 -17.03
N ILE A 80 5.72 -7.58 -17.23
CA ILE A 80 5.48 -8.21 -18.53
C ILE A 80 3.98 -8.25 -18.74
N LEU A 81 3.53 -7.66 -19.84
CA LEU A 81 2.14 -7.79 -20.28
C LEU A 81 1.96 -9.18 -20.88
N VAL A 82 1.03 -9.96 -20.32
CA VAL A 82 0.60 -11.23 -20.91
C VAL A 82 -0.75 -11.00 -21.59
N PRO A 83 -0.86 -11.20 -22.91
CA PRO A 83 -2.12 -11.04 -23.62
C PRO A 83 -3.18 -12.00 -23.08
N VAL A 84 -4.35 -11.46 -22.74
CA VAL A 84 -5.52 -12.19 -22.27
C VAL A 84 -6.74 -11.49 -22.85
N ALA A 85 -7.68 -12.23 -23.41
CA ALA A 85 -8.91 -11.66 -23.95
C ALA A 85 -9.86 -11.22 -22.81
N ASP A 86 -10.70 -10.21 -23.06
CA ASP A 86 -11.73 -9.80 -22.11
C ASP A 86 -12.64 -10.99 -21.75
N ARG A 87 -12.98 -11.10 -20.46
CA ARG A 87 -13.71 -12.21 -19.83
C ARG A 87 -13.03 -13.59 -19.96
N GLN A 88 -11.76 -13.65 -20.34
CA GLN A 88 -11.01 -14.90 -20.37
C GLN A 88 -10.39 -15.19 -18.99
N SER A 89 -10.55 -16.43 -18.52
CA SER A 89 -9.81 -16.91 -17.36
C SER A 89 -8.35 -17.17 -17.70
N TYR A 90 -7.46 -16.87 -16.75
CA TYR A 90 -6.04 -17.08 -16.90
C TYR A 90 -5.42 -17.72 -15.66
N ARG A 91 -4.31 -18.41 -15.88
CA ARG A 91 -3.42 -18.95 -14.85
C ARG A 91 -2.00 -18.90 -15.38
N PHE A 92 -1.16 -18.11 -14.75
CA PHE A 92 0.25 -17.98 -15.08
C PHE A 92 1.10 -18.52 -13.94
N THR A 93 2.16 -19.23 -14.30
CA THR A 93 3.18 -19.65 -13.35
C THR A 93 4.40 -18.78 -13.56
N VAL A 94 4.82 -18.08 -12.51
CA VAL A 94 6.10 -17.38 -12.44
C VAL A 94 7.11 -18.29 -11.77
N LEU A 95 8.19 -18.60 -12.47
CA LEU A 95 9.30 -19.42 -11.98
C LEU A 95 10.48 -18.53 -11.64
N GLY A 96 11.22 -18.82 -10.58
CA GLY A 96 12.41 -18.08 -10.14
C GLY A 96 13.50 -18.99 -9.56
N PRO A 97 14.57 -18.42 -9.00
CA PRO A 97 15.66 -19.18 -8.38
C PRO A 97 15.19 -19.95 -7.15
N ASP A 98 16.02 -20.89 -6.68
CA ASP A 98 15.81 -21.64 -5.43
C ASP A 98 14.45 -22.35 -5.34
N GLY A 99 13.90 -22.73 -6.48
CA GLY A 99 12.59 -23.39 -6.57
C GLY A 99 11.39 -22.43 -6.39
N PHE A 100 11.62 -21.11 -6.43
CA PHE A 100 10.54 -20.13 -6.38
C PHE A 100 9.52 -20.41 -7.50
N ARG A 101 8.27 -20.57 -7.09
CA ARG A 101 7.14 -20.76 -7.99
C ARG A 101 5.93 -20.06 -7.40
N GLN A 102 5.38 -19.11 -8.15
CA GLN A 102 4.14 -18.44 -7.79
C GLN A 102 3.15 -18.58 -8.93
N ASP A 103 1.98 -19.14 -8.63
CA ASP A 103 0.86 -19.13 -9.56
C ASP A 103 0.00 -17.89 -9.32
N VAL A 104 -0.40 -17.23 -10.40
CA VAL A 104 -1.36 -16.13 -10.39
C VAL A 104 -2.46 -16.42 -11.38
N SER A 105 -3.71 -16.26 -10.96
CA SER A 105 -4.88 -16.61 -11.76
C SER A 105 -6.02 -15.63 -11.53
N GLY A 106 -6.88 -15.49 -12.53
CA GLY A 106 -8.04 -14.61 -12.47
C GLY A 106 -8.88 -14.73 -13.73
N VAL A 107 -9.75 -13.76 -13.93
CA VAL A 107 -10.49 -13.54 -15.17
C VAL A 107 -10.28 -12.07 -15.51
N LEU A 108 -9.78 -11.79 -16.72
CA LEU A 108 -9.65 -10.41 -17.16
C LEU A 108 -11.05 -9.82 -17.29
N ASN A 109 -11.36 -8.78 -16.52
CA ASN A 109 -12.69 -8.15 -16.55
C ASN A 109 -12.58 -6.67 -16.89
N CYS A 110 -12.75 -6.35 -18.17
CA CYS A 110 -12.65 -4.98 -18.67
C CYS A 110 -13.99 -4.26 -18.73
N ALA A 111 -15.04 -4.81 -18.11
CA ALA A 111 -16.29 -4.08 -17.96
C ALA A 111 -16.01 -2.78 -17.21
N THR A 112 -16.40 -1.64 -17.79
CA THR A 112 -16.51 -0.38 -17.06
C THR A 112 -17.39 -0.66 -15.85
N ALA A 113 -16.85 -0.52 -14.64
CA ALA A 113 -17.69 -0.57 -13.45
C ALA A 113 -18.83 0.41 -13.69
N SER A 114 -20.07 -0.08 -13.80
CA SER A 114 -21.23 0.80 -13.75
C SER A 114 -21.04 1.62 -12.48
N PRO A 115 -21.08 2.96 -12.54
CA PRO A 115 -21.00 3.74 -11.32
C PRO A 115 -22.10 3.20 -10.39
N SER A 116 -21.71 2.77 -9.21
CA SER A 116 -22.67 2.47 -8.15
C SER A 116 -23.65 3.65 -8.10
N PRO A 117 -24.99 3.43 -8.15
CA PRO A 117 -25.93 4.53 -8.24
C PRO A 117 -25.63 5.49 -7.08
N SER A 118 -25.18 6.71 -7.42
CA SER A 118 -25.03 7.78 -6.46
C SER A 118 -26.38 7.93 -5.75
N PRO A 119 -26.43 7.96 -4.40
CA PRO A 119 -27.69 8.20 -3.70
C PRO A 119 -28.30 9.49 -4.25
N ALA A 120 -29.51 9.38 -4.79
CA ALA A 120 -30.25 10.54 -5.28
C ALA A 120 -30.36 11.56 -4.13
N PRO A 121 -30.18 12.87 -4.38
CA PRO A 121 -30.41 13.86 -3.36
C PRO A 121 -31.86 13.75 -2.88
N SER A 122 -32.02 13.49 -1.58
CA SER A 122 -33.33 13.52 -0.91
C SER A 122 -33.98 14.88 -1.14
N PRO A 123 -35.25 14.97 -1.56
CA PRO A 123 -35.91 16.27 -1.73
C PRO A 123 -36.07 16.93 -0.36
N SER A 124 -35.46 18.10 -0.17
CA SER A 124 -35.77 18.98 0.97
C SER A 124 -37.18 19.57 0.81
N PRO A 125 -37.92 19.79 1.91
CA PRO A 125 -39.28 20.31 1.83
C PRO A 125 -39.27 21.81 1.51
N ALA A 126 -39.99 22.22 0.47
CA ALA A 126 -40.27 23.63 0.21
C ALA A 126 -41.54 24.04 0.98
N THR A 127 -41.39 24.98 1.92
CA THR A 127 -42.48 25.58 2.68
C THR A 127 -42.87 26.92 2.07
N GLY A 128 -44.13 27.06 1.67
CA GLY A 128 -44.91 28.32 1.81
C GLY A 128 -45.33 29.09 0.55
N ALA A 129 -46.63 29.01 0.25
CA ALA A 129 -47.59 30.10 -0.09
C ALA A 129 -47.36 30.98 -1.35
N ASP A 130 -48.32 31.47 -2.13
CA ASP A 130 -49.79 31.38 -2.27
C ASP A 130 -50.13 32.18 -3.56
N ARG A 131 -51.08 31.71 -4.40
CA ARG A 131 -52.17 32.55 -4.99
C ARG A 131 -53.12 31.76 -5.92
N ALA A 132 -54.31 31.52 -5.34
CA ALA A 132 -55.69 31.52 -5.82
C ALA A 132 -56.08 31.48 -7.33
N ALA A 133 -57.02 30.54 -7.56
CA ALA A 133 -58.31 30.65 -8.27
C ALA A 133 -58.39 30.33 -9.77
N GLY A 134 -59.11 29.25 -10.10
CA GLY A 134 -59.64 29.00 -11.44
C GLY A 134 -60.19 27.59 -11.73
N ALA A 135 -61.38 27.28 -11.19
CA ALA A 135 -62.47 26.58 -11.90
C ALA A 135 -62.45 25.04 -12.21
N VAL A 136 -63.34 24.34 -11.49
CA VAL A 136 -64.25 23.20 -11.84
C VAL A 136 -63.68 21.78 -12.06
N PRO A 137 -64.28 20.73 -11.45
CA PRO A 137 -63.70 19.39 -11.35
C PRO A 137 -64.17 18.43 -12.45
N VAL A 138 -63.33 17.45 -12.80
CA VAL A 138 -63.78 16.22 -13.46
C VAL A 138 -63.30 15.01 -12.66
N THR A 139 -64.29 14.35 -12.08
CA THR A 139 -64.31 13.06 -11.42
C THR A 139 -63.81 11.94 -12.33
N VAL A 140 -62.85 11.10 -11.89
CA VAL A 140 -63.01 9.63 -11.92
C VAL A 140 -62.21 9.01 -10.77
N THR A 141 -62.83 8.02 -10.16
CA THR A 141 -62.64 7.34 -8.88
C THR A 141 -61.29 6.65 -8.59
N PRO A 142 -60.94 6.48 -7.30
CA PRO A 142 -59.83 5.70 -6.79
C PRO A 142 -60.16 4.20 -6.71
N ARG A 143 -59.15 3.32 -6.82
CA ARG A 143 -59.26 1.95 -6.31
C ARG A 143 -58.64 1.88 -4.92
N GLU A 144 -59.50 1.63 -3.95
CA GLU A 144 -59.18 1.34 -2.56
C GLU A 144 -58.18 0.18 -2.43
N ALA A 145 -57.18 0.38 -1.57
CA ALA A 145 -56.78 -0.65 -0.63
C ALA A 145 -56.89 -0.04 0.77
N ALA A 146 -57.96 -0.45 1.45
CA ALA A 146 -58.25 -0.11 2.83
C ALA A 146 -57.13 -0.61 3.76
N ALA A 147 -56.95 0.15 4.82
CA ALA A 147 -56.15 -0.18 5.97
C ALA A 147 -56.56 -1.53 6.58
N ASP A 148 -55.57 -2.29 7.07
CA ASP A 148 -55.74 -2.80 8.42
C ASP A 148 -54.40 -2.91 9.15
N GLY A 149 -54.43 -2.46 10.40
CA GLY A 149 -53.26 -2.29 11.24
C GLY A 149 -52.78 -3.64 11.79
N ARG A 150 -51.48 -3.90 11.67
CA ARG A 150 -50.77 -4.69 12.67
C ARG A 150 -49.32 -4.22 12.78
N ARG A 151 -49.08 -3.43 13.82
CA ARG A 151 -47.79 -3.27 14.49
C ARG A 151 -47.14 -4.65 14.65
N LEU A 152 -46.04 -4.88 13.92
CA LEU A 152 -44.93 -5.73 14.32
C LEU A 152 -43.66 -4.97 13.97
N ALA A 153 -43.35 -3.99 14.82
CA ALA A 153 -42.01 -3.45 14.92
C ALA A 153 -41.13 -4.55 15.53
N ILE A 154 -40.49 -5.34 14.68
CA ILE A 154 -39.25 -6.02 15.04
C ILE A 154 -38.17 -5.05 14.62
N ALA A 155 -37.73 -4.25 15.59
CA ALA A 155 -36.46 -3.56 15.51
C ALA A 155 -35.38 -4.64 15.39
N GLY A 156 -34.97 -4.91 14.16
CA GLY A 156 -33.74 -5.65 13.86
C GLY A 156 -32.57 -4.79 14.29
N VAL A 157 -32.27 -4.87 15.59
CA VAL A 157 -31.04 -4.39 16.19
C VAL A 157 -29.89 -5.27 15.71
N THR A 158 -29.18 -4.81 14.69
CA THR A 158 -27.75 -5.13 14.55
C THR A 158 -27.04 -3.89 14.03
N ASP A 159 -27.02 -2.86 14.88
CA ASP A 159 -25.94 -1.88 14.91
C ASP A 159 -24.65 -2.62 15.30
N LEU A 160 -23.84 -2.98 14.32
CA LEU A 160 -22.45 -3.42 14.52
C LEU A 160 -21.44 -2.44 13.90
N ASP A 161 -21.90 -1.29 13.39
CA ASP A 161 -21.06 -0.29 12.72
C ASP A 161 -20.60 0.87 13.62
N SER A 162 -20.58 0.66 14.95
CA SER A 162 -20.08 1.67 15.92
C SER A 162 -18.77 1.28 16.63
N LEU A 163 -17.96 0.37 16.08
CA LEU A 163 -16.67 -0.02 16.68
C LEU A 163 -15.42 0.52 15.96
N ILE A 164 -15.55 1.37 14.94
CA ILE A 164 -14.40 1.88 14.16
C ILE A 164 -13.95 3.30 14.59
N THR A 165 -14.49 3.83 15.69
CA THR A 165 -14.05 5.13 16.25
C THR A 165 -13.36 5.03 17.61
N GLY A 166 -12.97 3.82 18.05
CA GLY A 166 -12.29 3.59 19.33
C GLY A 166 -10.89 2.97 19.24
N THR A 167 -10.56 2.23 18.18
CA THR A 167 -9.29 1.47 18.07
C THR A 167 -8.12 2.29 17.53
N VAL A 168 -8.38 3.35 16.77
CA VAL A 168 -7.32 4.22 16.22
C VAL A 168 -6.63 5.04 17.31
N LEU A 169 -7.34 5.42 18.39
CA LEU A 169 -6.76 6.22 19.47
C LEU A 169 -5.85 5.39 20.42
N VAL A 170 -6.09 4.08 20.53
CA VAL A 170 -5.28 3.19 21.40
C VAL A 170 -3.90 2.92 20.79
N LEU A 171 -3.79 2.82 19.47
CA LEU A 171 -2.51 2.56 18.79
C LEU A 171 -1.57 3.79 18.81
N LEU A 172 -2.12 5.00 18.68
CA LEU A 172 -1.32 6.24 18.82
C LEU A 172 -0.81 6.44 20.26
N GLY A 173 -1.63 6.09 21.27
CA GLY A 173 -1.22 6.12 22.68
C GLY A 173 -0.09 5.14 23.00
N ALA A 174 -0.16 3.91 22.46
CA ALA A 174 0.86 2.88 22.67
C ALA A 174 2.22 3.27 22.06
N MET A 175 2.24 3.89 20.86
CA MET A 175 3.48 4.34 20.23
C MET A 175 4.18 5.45 21.05
N LEU A 176 3.43 6.44 21.54
CA LEU A 176 3.99 7.52 22.37
C LEU A 176 4.46 7.03 23.74
N PHE A 177 3.78 6.05 24.34
CA PHE A 177 4.17 5.46 25.61
C PHE A 177 5.49 4.67 25.52
N VAL A 178 5.69 3.90 24.44
CA VAL A 178 6.93 3.15 24.20
C VAL A 178 8.12 4.10 23.96
N VAL A 179 7.95 5.14 23.13
CA VAL A 179 9.02 6.12 22.87
C VAL A 179 9.44 6.86 24.15
N ARG A 180 8.49 7.14 25.06
CA ARG A 180 8.80 7.81 26.33
C ARG A 180 9.51 6.89 27.33
N ARG A 181 9.26 5.57 27.30
CA ARG A 181 9.96 4.59 28.15
C ARG A 181 11.39 4.26 27.69
N LEU A 182 11.74 4.54 26.44
CA LEU A 182 13.09 4.33 25.89
C LEU A 182 14.01 5.54 26.07
N ARG A 183 13.48 6.68 26.55
CA ARG A 183 14.23 7.93 26.77
C ARG A 183 14.44 8.29 28.26
N LEU A 184 13.96 7.45 29.17
CA LEU A 184 14.25 7.50 30.62
C LEU A 184 15.13 6.30 30.96
#